data_AF-A0AA39WYY8-F1
#
_entry.id   AF-A0AA39WYY8-F1
#
_cell.length_a   1.000
_cell.length_b   1.000
_cell.length_c   1.000
_cell.angle_alpha   90.00
_cell.angle_beta   90.00
_cell.angle_gamma   90.00
#
_symmetry.space_group_name_H-M   'P 1'
#
loop_
_entity.id
_entity.type
_entity.pdbx_description
1 polymer ?
#
loop_
_entity_poly.entity_id
_entity_poly.type
_entity_poly.pdbx_seq_one_letter_code
_entity_poly.pdbx_strand_id
1 'polypeptide(L)'
;LRTCEETHPECPKNNFTPELPSYVVGVSPDLPGITARLHKPAAGEKAKCLCLIYCWGTKGQLTTTKSTLGVHMEALPVHQLGLIIQDAITTTRRLGFRYLWVDALCITQNNEVHKASEIKSMASIYQNATAVISAAAASASSEGFLAVERHFSANHPLDSRAWALQEHKLANRKFVFSSAELLVECRAAPRYSSRRSLRPSLLSYSSYNWSGNRRWMDLVQMYSSRALTDPEDRLNAFEGIAGEIEIRSGKKVRYGVPQFGCEVFSWFTAVPAQARSARAPSWSW
;
A
#
# COMPACT_ATOMS: atom_id res chain seq x y z
N LEU A 1 3.49 -16.59 -5.45
CA LEU A 1 4.06 -16.38 -4.09
C LEU A 1 5.34 -17.18 -3.90
N ARG A 2 5.28 -18.52 -3.89
CA ARG A 2 6.45 -19.39 -3.69
C ARG A 2 7.67 -19.02 -4.55
N THR A 3 7.47 -18.86 -5.87
CA THR A 3 8.55 -18.42 -6.77
C THR A 3 9.23 -17.14 -6.29
N CYS A 4 8.47 -16.13 -5.86
CA CYS A 4 9.05 -14.88 -5.34
C CYS A 4 9.80 -15.10 -4.02
N GLU A 5 9.28 -15.93 -3.11
CA GLU A 5 9.95 -16.26 -1.85
C GLU A 5 11.27 -16.98 -2.07
N GLU A 6 11.34 -17.85 -3.07
CA GLU A 6 12.51 -18.69 -3.34
C GLU A 6 13.54 -17.94 -4.20
N THR A 7 13.11 -17.33 -5.31
CA THR A 7 14.03 -16.87 -6.37
C THR A 7 14.40 -15.40 -6.28
N HIS A 8 13.59 -14.53 -5.65
CA HIS A 8 13.87 -13.09 -5.64
C HIS A 8 14.70 -12.72 -4.40
N PRO A 9 15.93 -12.18 -4.54
CA PRO A 9 16.80 -11.89 -3.40
C PRO A 9 16.36 -10.66 -2.60
N GLU A 10 15.79 -9.64 -3.26
CA GLU A 10 15.32 -8.42 -2.60
C GLU A 10 13.95 -8.56 -1.91
N CYS A 11 13.28 -9.71 -2.02
CA CYS A 11 11.96 -9.93 -1.45
C CYS A 11 12.02 -10.70 -0.12
N PRO A 12 11.09 -10.43 0.82
CA PRO A 12 11.01 -11.20 2.06
C PRO A 12 10.87 -12.70 1.80
N LYS A 13 11.67 -13.50 2.49
CA LYS A 13 11.68 -14.97 2.33
C LYS A 13 10.50 -15.60 3.07
N ASN A 14 10.22 -16.88 2.77
CA ASN A 14 9.07 -17.60 3.33
C ASN A 14 9.08 -17.67 4.88
N ASN A 15 10.26 -17.63 5.50
CA ASN A 15 10.46 -17.62 6.95
C ASN A 15 10.29 -16.24 7.60
N PHE A 16 10.12 -15.18 6.81
CA PHE A 16 9.88 -13.84 7.33
C PHE A 16 8.47 -13.74 7.91
N THR A 17 8.38 -13.51 9.22
CA THR A 17 7.13 -13.24 9.94
C THR A 17 7.25 -11.92 10.67
N PRO A 18 6.62 -10.84 10.17
CA PRO A 18 6.64 -9.55 10.84
C PRO A 18 5.77 -9.56 12.10
N GLU A 19 5.99 -8.56 12.95
CA GLU A 19 5.08 -8.26 14.07
C GLU A 19 3.74 -7.79 13.52
N LEU A 20 2.66 -8.25 14.16
CA LEU A 20 1.31 -7.89 13.76
C LEU A 20 0.97 -6.44 14.19
N PRO A 21 0.15 -5.71 13.40
CA PRO A 21 -0.42 -4.41 13.80
C PRO A 21 -1.29 -4.51 15.05
N SER A 22 -1.69 -3.37 15.62
CA SER A 22 -2.49 -3.30 16.86
C SER A 22 -3.75 -4.17 16.82
N TYR A 23 -4.38 -4.28 15.65
CA TYR A 23 -5.47 -5.21 15.39
C TYR A 23 -5.36 -5.80 13.99
N VAL A 24 -5.80 -7.05 13.85
CA VAL A 24 -5.94 -7.74 12.56
C VAL A 24 -7.24 -8.52 12.51
N VAL A 25 -7.81 -8.70 11.34
CA VAL A 25 -8.95 -9.60 11.14
C VAL A 25 -8.42 -11.04 11.13
N GLY A 26 -8.79 -11.81 12.15
CA GLY A 26 -8.59 -13.25 12.20
C GLY A 26 -9.67 -13.97 11.41
N VAL A 27 -9.25 -14.74 10.41
CA VAL A 27 -10.13 -15.57 9.57
C VAL A 27 -9.96 -17.02 9.99
N SER A 28 -11.02 -17.63 10.51
CA SER A 28 -10.98 -19.04 10.93
C SER A 28 -11.00 -19.94 9.70
N PRO A 29 -9.95 -20.76 9.45
CA PRO A 29 -9.98 -21.72 8.35
C PRO A 29 -10.91 -22.90 8.65
N ASP A 30 -11.07 -23.23 9.94
CA ASP A 30 -11.59 -24.51 10.42
C ASP A 30 -13.09 -24.52 10.73
N LEU A 31 -13.77 -23.38 10.66
CA LEU A 31 -15.21 -23.26 10.93
C LEU A 31 -16.03 -23.19 9.63
N PRO A 32 -17.15 -23.92 9.53
CA PRO A 32 -18.08 -23.77 8.41
C PRO A 32 -18.70 -22.37 8.40
N GLY A 33 -18.65 -21.69 7.24
CA GLY A 33 -19.11 -20.31 7.07
C GLY A 33 -17.97 -19.30 6.84
N ILE A 34 -18.29 -18.03 6.56
CA ILE A 34 -17.30 -16.94 6.51
C ILE A 34 -17.30 -16.29 7.90
N THR A 35 -16.67 -16.93 8.88
CA THR A 35 -16.51 -16.36 10.22
C THR A 35 -15.20 -15.59 10.31
N ALA A 36 -15.26 -14.36 10.80
CA ALA A 36 -14.09 -13.54 11.07
C ALA A 36 -14.28 -12.80 12.39
N ARG A 37 -13.19 -12.46 13.07
CA ARG A 37 -13.19 -11.62 14.28
C ARG A 37 -11.99 -10.71 14.28
N LEU A 38 -12.07 -9.62 15.02
CA LEU A 38 -10.92 -8.76 15.27
C LEU A 38 -10.02 -9.41 16.33
N HIS A 39 -8.77 -9.67 15.97
CA HIS A 39 -7.75 -10.19 16.88
C HIS A 39 -6.88 -9.04 17.37
N LYS A 40 -6.68 -8.96 18.68
CA LYS A 40 -5.69 -8.10 19.31
C LYS A 40 -4.46 -8.94 19.60
N PRO A 41 -3.34 -8.74 18.87
CA PRO A 41 -2.15 -9.55 19.06
C PRO A 41 -1.54 -9.35 20.46
N ALA A 42 -0.90 -10.39 20.98
CA ALA A 42 -0.05 -10.27 22.15
C ALA A 42 1.20 -9.42 21.81
N ALA A 43 1.85 -8.85 22.81
CA ALA A 43 3.07 -8.05 22.60
C ALA A 43 4.14 -8.87 21.87
N GLY A 44 4.62 -8.37 20.72
CA GLY A 44 5.61 -9.05 19.89
C GLY A 44 5.09 -10.27 19.11
N GLU A 45 3.78 -10.49 19.03
CA GLU A 45 3.20 -11.58 18.25
C GLU A 45 3.53 -11.40 16.76
N LYS A 46 4.17 -12.41 16.17
CA LYS A 46 4.61 -12.40 14.78
C LYS A 46 3.82 -13.40 13.94
N ALA A 47 3.27 -12.94 12.82
CA ALA A 47 2.61 -13.83 11.88
C ALA A 47 2.54 -13.23 10.47
N LYS A 48 2.28 -14.11 9.49
CA LYS A 48 1.98 -13.68 8.13
C LYS A 48 0.58 -13.07 8.06
N CYS A 49 0.50 -11.88 7.49
CA CYS A 49 -0.73 -11.13 7.32
C CYS A 49 -0.85 -10.65 5.88
N LEU A 50 -2.08 -10.66 5.35
CA LEU A 50 -2.41 -9.97 4.10
C LEU A 50 -2.95 -8.57 4.43
N CYS A 51 -2.88 -7.62 3.50
CA CYS A 51 -3.55 -6.33 3.63
C CYS A 51 -4.50 -6.10 2.46
N LEU A 52 -5.54 -5.29 2.66
CA LEU A 52 -6.51 -4.94 1.63
C LEU A 52 -6.36 -3.47 1.21
N ILE A 53 -6.22 -3.24 -0.09
CA ILE A 53 -6.35 -1.93 -0.74
C ILE A 53 -7.68 -1.91 -1.50
N TYR A 54 -8.52 -0.93 -1.21
CA TYR A 54 -9.87 -0.81 -1.79
C TYR A 54 -10.39 0.62 -1.74
N CYS A 55 -11.51 0.90 -2.39
CA CYS A 55 -12.24 2.16 -2.25
C CYS A 55 -13.37 2.01 -1.23
N TRP A 56 -13.47 2.93 -0.26
CA TRP A 56 -14.56 2.92 0.71
C TRP A 56 -15.92 3.22 0.06
N GLY A 57 -15.95 4.06 -0.98
CA GLY A 57 -17.17 4.49 -1.66
C GLY A 57 -17.90 5.63 -0.92
N THR A 58 -19.10 5.98 -1.40
CA THR A 58 -19.91 7.09 -0.86
C THR A 58 -21.00 6.65 0.12
N LYS A 59 -21.38 5.36 0.08
CA LYS A 59 -22.30 4.76 1.06
C LYS A 59 -21.47 4.29 2.25
N GLY A 60 -21.88 4.67 3.47
CA GLY A 60 -21.10 4.46 4.69
C GLY A 60 -20.51 3.05 4.82
N GLN A 61 -19.24 3.01 5.19
CA GLN A 61 -18.48 1.78 5.45
C GLN A 61 -18.63 1.39 6.91
N LEU A 62 -18.93 0.11 7.19
CA LEU A 62 -18.88 -0.40 8.57
C LEU A 62 -17.44 -0.30 9.07
N THR A 63 -17.27 0.39 10.19
CA THR A 63 -15.98 0.66 10.81
C THR A 63 -15.95 0.23 12.28
N THR A 64 -14.75 -0.04 12.78
CA THR A 64 -14.55 -0.29 14.21
C THR A 64 -14.45 1.04 14.96
N THR A 65 -15.21 1.15 16.04
CA THR A 65 -15.21 2.28 16.97
C THR A 65 -14.96 1.77 18.38
N LYS A 66 -14.68 2.65 19.35
CA LYS A 66 -14.48 2.26 20.75
C LYS A 66 -15.65 1.43 21.31
N SER A 67 -16.88 1.72 20.90
CA SER A 67 -18.07 0.99 21.36
C SER A 67 -18.26 -0.36 20.66
N THR A 68 -17.90 -0.47 19.37
CA THR A 68 -18.03 -1.72 18.61
C THR A 68 -16.82 -2.64 18.72
N LEU A 69 -15.71 -2.16 19.28
CA LEU A 69 -14.44 -2.89 19.39
C LEU A 69 -14.61 -4.25 20.10
N GLY A 70 -15.26 -4.27 21.28
CA GLY A 70 -15.47 -5.50 22.03
C GLY A 70 -16.29 -6.53 21.24
N VAL A 71 -17.38 -6.09 20.64
CA VAL A 71 -18.26 -6.94 19.79
C VAL A 71 -17.49 -7.47 18.59
N HIS A 72 -16.73 -6.63 17.89
CA HIS A 72 -15.93 -7.04 16.74
C HIS A 72 -14.82 -8.04 17.11
N MET A 73 -14.29 -7.98 18.34
CA MET A 73 -13.31 -8.94 18.85
C MET A 73 -13.91 -10.33 19.13
N GLU A 74 -15.19 -10.39 19.49
CA GLU A 74 -15.92 -11.65 19.63
C GLU A 74 -16.26 -12.24 18.26
N ALA A 75 -16.95 -11.45 17.42
CA ALA A 75 -17.31 -11.81 16.06
C ALA A 75 -17.59 -10.57 15.20
N LEU A 76 -17.08 -10.56 13.97
CA LEU A 76 -17.45 -9.55 12.98
C LEU A 76 -18.80 -9.91 12.33
N PRO A 77 -19.68 -8.92 12.10
CA PRO A 77 -20.93 -9.13 11.36
C PRO A 77 -20.63 -9.23 9.86
N VAL A 78 -20.01 -10.34 9.42
CA VAL A 78 -19.44 -10.48 8.07
C VAL A 78 -20.47 -10.21 6.96
N HIS A 79 -21.73 -10.61 7.15
CA HIS A 79 -22.82 -10.37 6.19
C HIS A 79 -23.19 -8.88 6.02
N GLN A 80 -22.85 -8.03 7.00
CA GLN A 80 -23.08 -6.58 6.96
C GLN A 80 -21.87 -5.81 6.44
N LEU A 81 -20.71 -6.47 6.32
CA LEU A 81 -19.52 -5.85 5.74
C LEU A 81 -19.74 -5.60 4.24
N GLY A 82 -19.08 -4.59 3.70
CA GLY A 82 -19.04 -4.39 2.25
C GLY A 82 -18.53 -5.63 1.52
N LEU A 83 -19.08 -5.92 0.35
CA LEU A 83 -18.72 -7.10 -0.46
C LEU A 83 -17.22 -7.19 -0.73
N ILE A 84 -16.50 -6.07 -0.87
CA ILE A 84 -15.03 -6.07 -0.99
C ILE A 84 -14.39 -6.77 0.21
N ILE A 85 -14.82 -6.43 1.43
CA ILE A 85 -14.21 -6.99 2.64
C ILE A 85 -14.57 -8.47 2.78
N GLN A 86 -15.81 -8.85 2.43
CA GLN A 86 -16.22 -10.26 2.40
C GLN A 86 -15.37 -11.09 1.41
N ASP A 87 -15.12 -10.54 0.22
CA ASP A 87 -14.27 -11.15 -0.79
C ASP A 87 -12.80 -11.20 -0.35
N ALA A 88 -12.31 -10.19 0.37
CA ALA A 88 -10.97 -10.17 0.94
C ALA A 88 -10.80 -11.23 2.04
N ILE A 89 -11.78 -11.40 2.91
CA ILE A 89 -11.80 -12.47 3.93
C ILE A 89 -11.80 -13.83 3.22
N THR A 90 -12.65 -14.01 2.22
CA THR A 90 -12.72 -15.25 1.43
C THR A 90 -11.41 -15.56 0.72
N THR A 91 -10.81 -14.55 0.09
CA THR A 91 -9.52 -14.66 -0.61
C THR A 91 -8.41 -15.01 0.37
N THR A 92 -8.35 -14.35 1.53
CA THR A 92 -7.37 -14.63 2.59
C THR A 92 -7.44 -16.08 3.04
N ARG A 93 -8.66 -16.58 3.31
CA ARG A 93 -8.88 -17.98 3.68
C ARG A 93 -8.45 -18.95 2.58
N ARG A 94 -8.85 -18.69 1.33
CA ARG A 94 -8.53 -19.55 0.17
C ARG A 94 -7.04 -19.58 -0.15
N LEU A 95 -6.31 -18.51 0.16
CA LEU A 95 -4.86 -18.46 0.04
C LEU A 95 -4.13 -19.12 1.22
N GLY A 96 -4.85 -19.61 2.23
CA GLY A 96 -4.28 -20.30 3.41
C GLY A 96 -3.71 -19.36 4.47
N PHE A 97 -4.10 -18.08 4.47
CA PHE A 97 -3.68 -17.11 5.48
C PHE A 97 -4.74 -16.97 6.58
N ARG A 98 -4.28 -16.69 7.80
CA ARG A 98 -5.14 -16.52 8.98
C ARG A 98 -5.46 -15.06 9.28
N TYR A 99 -4.61 -14.14 8.87
CA TYR A 99 -4.73 -12.73 9.24
C TYR A 99 -4.85 -11.85 8.00
N LEU A 100 -5.79 -10.91 8.07
CA LEU A 100 -6.03 -9.85 7.10
C LEU A 100 -6.08 -8.51 7.83
N TRP A 101 -5.38 -7.51 7.32
CA TRP A 101 -5.49 -6.13 7.80
C TRP A 101 -6.38 -5.32 6.87
N VAL A 102 -7.39 -4.64 7.45
CA VAL A 102 -8.33 -3.77 6.76
C VAL A 102 -8.46 -2.49 7.57
N ASP A 103 -8.07 -1.35 7.00
CA ASP A 103 -8.07 -0.03 7.66
C ASP A 103 -9.36 0.29 8.44
N ALA A 104 -10.53 0.08 7.84
CA ALA A 104 -11.84 0.37 8.42
C ALA A 104 -12.13 -0.48 9.68
N LEU A 105 -11.55 -1.67 9.78
CA LEU A 105 -11.82 -2.63 10.86
C LEU A 105 -10.69 -2.68 11.90
N CYS A 106 -9.45 -2.57 11.45
CA CYS A 106 -8.25 -2.68 12.29
C CYS A 106 -7.89 -1.36 12.98
N ILE A 107 -8.38 -0.24 12.47
CA ILE A 107 -8.20 1.07 13.09
C ILE A 107 -9.49 1.45 13.81
N THR A 108 -9.38 1.77 15.10
CA THR A 108 -10.50 2.38 15.84
C THR A 108 -10.72 3.82 15.37
N GLN A 109 -11.72 4.04 14.50
CA GLN A 109 -11.87 5.28 13.71
C GLN A 109 -12.19 6.52 14.55
N ASN A 110 -12.86 6.36 15.69
CA ASN A 110 -13.21 7.45 16.62
C ASN A 110 -12.22 7.58 17.80
N ASN A 111 -11.03 7.00 17.69
CA ASN A 111 -9.95 7.13 18.66
C ASN A 111 -8.76 7.82 18.00
N GLU A 112 -8.71 9.15 18.06
CA GLU A 112 -7.68 9.95 17.38
C GLU A 112 -6.25 9.53 17.71
N VAL A 113 -5.97 9.16 18.98
CA VAL A 113 -4.64 8.71 19.40
C VAL A 113 -4.26 7.40 18.71
N HIS A 114 -5.18 6.43 18.71
CA HIS A 114 -4.95 5.14 18.07
C HIS A 114 -4.89 5.28 16.54
N LYS A 115 -5.80 6.05 15.96
CA LYS A 115 -5.87 6.34 14.53
C LYS A 115 -4.57 6.98 14.04
N ALA A 116 -4.06 8.01 14.72
CA ALA A 116 -2.80 8.65 14.39
C ALA A 116 -1.61 7.68 14.50
N SER A 117 -1.59 6.80 15.51
CA SER A 117 -0.55 5.77 15.65
C SER A 117 -0.55 4.76 14.51
N GLU A 118 -1.72 4.30 14.09
CA GLU A 118 -1.87 3.35 12.97
C GLU A 118 -1.54 4.01 11.63
N ILE A 119 -1.94 5.27 11.41
CA ILE A 119 -1.59 6.03 10.19
C ILE A 119 -0.07 6.15 10.05
N LYS A 120 0.65 6.47 11.14
CA LYS A 120 2.12 6.52 11.15
C LYS A 120 2.76 5.15 10.83
N SER A 121 2.10 4.07 11.25
CA SER A 121 2.58 2.70 11.03
C SER A 121 2.17 2.14 9.66
N MET A 122 1.25 2.78 8.95
CA MET A 122 0.65 2.26 7.71
C MET A 122 1.70 1.88 6.66
N ALA A 123 2.75 2.68 6.51
CA ALA A 123 3.86 2.37 5.62
C ALA A 123 4.51 1.02 5.94
N SER A 124 4.82 0.76 7.21
CA SER A 124 5.43 -0.50 7.65
C SER A 124 4.44 -1.67 7.58
N ILE A 125 3.15 -1.45 7.84
CA ILE A 125 2.09 -2.47 7.72
C ILE A 125 2.05 -3.02 6.30
N TYR A 126 1.96 -2.14 5.28
CA TYR A 126 1.91 -2.57 3.88
C TYR A 126 3.25 -3.12 3.37
N GLN A 127 4.38 -2.60 3.85
CA GLN A 127 5.70 -3.11 3.51
C GLN A 127 5.94 -4.52 4.06
N ASN A 128 5.48 -4.79 5.28
CA ASN A 128 5.67 -6.05 5.98
C ASN A 128 4.61 -7.11 5.62
N ALA A 129 3.49 -6.71 5.02
CA ALA A 129 2.47 -7.63 4.54
C ALA A 129 3.06 -8.72 3.64
N THR A 130 2.62 -9.97 3.83
CA THR A 130 3.07 -11.10 2.99
C THR A 130 2.64 -10.90 1.55
N ALA A 131 1.42 -10.40 1.34
CA ALA A 131 0.94 -9.88 0.07
C ALA A 131 -0.23 -8.92 0.33
N VAL A 132 -0.50 -8.08 -0.64
CA VAL A 132 -1.62 -7.15 -0.62
C VAL A 132 -2.67 -7.57 -1.64
N ILE A 133 -3.92 -7.63 -1.20
CA ILE A 133 -5.09 -7.80 -2.06
C ILE A 133 -5.51 -6.41 -2.52
N SER A 134 -5.49 -6.17 -3.83
CA SER A 134 -5.92 -4.90 -4.41
C SER A 134 -7.22 -5.09 -5.18
N ALA A 135 -8.30 -4.52 -4.65
CA ALA A 135 -9.64 -4.55 -5.26
C ALA A 135 -9.77 -3.48 -6.37
N ALA A 136 -8.87 -3.52 -7.36
CA ALA A 136 -8.67 -2.45 -8.32
C ALA A 136 -9.84 -2.20 -9.28
N ALA A 137 -10.77 -3.14 -9.45
CA ALA A 137 -11.97 -2.93 -10.25
C ALA A 137 -13.20 -2.46 -9.47
N ALA A 138 -13.15 -2.50 -8.13
CA ALA A 138 -14.30 -2.13 -7.32
C ALA A 138 -14.22 -0.63 -6.96
N SER A 139 -15.29 0.11 -7.26
CA SER A 139 -15.32 1.56 -7.04
C SER A 139 -15.81 1.96 -5.65
N ALA A 140 -16.51 1.04 -4.98
CA ALA A 140 -17.06 1.22 -3.64
C ALA A 140 -17.04 -0.10 -2.85
N SER A 141 -17.03 0.01 -1.52
CA SER A 141 -17.03 -1.13 -0.60
C SER A 141 -18.19 -2.10 -0.80
N SER A 142 -19.32 -1.61 -1.31
CA SER A 142 -20.52 -2.39 -1.63
C SER A 142 -20.35 -3.32 -2.84
N GLU A 143 -19.31 -3.18 -3.64
CA GLU A 143 -19.05 -4.02 -4.81
C GLU A 143 -18.15 -5.20 -4.47
N GLY A 144 -18.38 -6.38 -5.05
CA GLY A 144 -17.45 -7.51 -4.91
C GLY A 144 -16.30 -7.43 -5.92
N PHE A 145 -15.20 -8.13 -5.64
CA PHE A 145 -14.13 -8.39 -6.59
C PHE A 145 -13.91 -9.82 -7.06
N LEU A 146 -14.65 -10.77 -6.51
CA LEU A 146 -14.64 -12.15 -6.99
C LEU A 146 -15.75 -12.45 -8.03
N ALA A 147 -16.71 -11.55 -8.21
CA ALA A 147 -17.77 -11.70 -9.22
C ALA A 147 -17.21 -11.63 -10.66
N VAL A 148 -17.71 -12.52 -11.52
CA VAL A 148 -17.14 -12.84 -12.85
C VAL A 148 -17.51 -11.83 -13.94
N GLU A 149 -18.61 -11.11 -13.78
CA GLU A 149 -19.08 -10.14 -14.79
C GLU A 149 -18.66 -8.73 -14.42
N ARG A 150 -17.55 -8.29 -15.02
CA ARG A 150 -17.08 -6.91 -14.90
C ARG A 150 -16.93 -6.31 -16.29
N HIS A 151 -17.50 -5.12 -16.46
CA HIS A 151 -17.19 -4.31 -17.63
C HIS A 151 -15.73 -3.90 -17.56
N PHE A 152 -15.00 -4.13 -18.66
CA PHE A 152 -13.62 -3.68 -18.76
C PHE A 152 -13.56 -2.17 -18.55
N SER A 153 -12.75 -1.75 -17.59
CA SER A 153 -12.37 -0.35 -17.39
C SER A 153 -10.87 -0.24 -17.42
N ALA A 154 -10.35 0.61 -18.30
CA ALA A 154 -8.92 0.91 -18.42
C ALA A 154 -8.41 1.73 -17.23
N ASN A 155 -9.29 2.49 -16.57
CA ASN A 155 -8.96 3.28 -15.39
C ASN A 155 -9.45 2.56 -14.14
N HIS A 156 -8.57 2.38 -13.16
CA HIS A 156 -8.94 1.77 -11.89
C HIS A 156 -9.45 2.85 -10.93
N PRO A 157 -10.57 2.64 -10.23
CA PRO A 157 -11.01 3.55 -9.17
C PRO A 157 -9.94 3.81 -8.10
N LEU A 158 -9.06 2.85 -7.85
CA LEU A 158 -7.92 3.03 -6.94
C LEU A 158 -6.88 4.04 -7.45
N ASP A 159 -6.78 4.27 -8.76
CA ASP A 159 -5.79 5.20 -9.32
C ASP A 159 -6.06 6.65 -8.88
N SER A 160 -7.29 6.99 -8.47
CA SER A 160 -7.65 8.32 -7.98
C SER A 160 -7.40 8.52 -6.48
N ARG A 161 -7.13 7.47 -5.69
CA ARG A 161 -6.93 7.58 -4.23
C ARG A 161 -5.46 7.81 -3.89
N ALA A 162 -5.16 8.90 -3.17
CA ALA A 162 -3.80 9.25 -2.77
C ALA A 162 -3.12 8.14 -1.94
N TRP A 163 -3.79 7.65 -0.89
CA TRP A 163 -3.29 6.55 -0.05
C TRP A 163 -2.99 5.28 -0.85
N ALA A 164 -3.80 4.94 -1.86
CA ALA A 164 -3.59 3.75 -2.67
C ALA A 164 -2.22 3.72 -3.38
N LEU A 165 -1.61 4.88 -3.65
CA LEU A 165 -0.26 4.93 -4.20
C LEU A 165 0.78 4.41 -3.20
N GLN A 166 0.74 4.89 -1.94
CA GLN A 166 1.65 4.43 -0.90
C GLN A 166 1.50 2.93 -0.66
N GLU A 167 0.26 2.49 -0.44
CA GLU A 167 -0.07 1.10 -0.15
C GLU A 167 0.39 0.17 -1.28
N HIS A 168 0.17 0.57 -2.53
CA HIS A 168 0.57 -0.21 -3.69
C HIS A 168 2.11 -0.22 -3.88
N LYS A 169 2.79 0.91 -3.67
CA LYS A 169 4.24 1.02 -3.88
C LYS A 169 5.06 0.33 -2.81
N LEU A 170 4.64 0.38 -1.55
CA LEU A 170 5.36 -0.24 -0.44
C LEU A 170 5.16 -1.76 -0.39
N ALA A 171 4.04 -2.27 -0.94
CA ALA A 171 3.75 -3.69 -1.00
C ALA A 171 4.77 -4.49 -1.84
N ASN A 172 5.44 -5.45 -1.20
CA ASN A 172 6.39 -6.35 -1.86
C ASN A 172 5.72 -7.29 -2.88
N ARG A 173 4.48 -7.69 -2.61
CA ARG A 173 3.69 -8.60 -3.45
C ARG A 173 2.24 -8.17 -3.49
N LYS A 174 1.60 -8.29 -4.64
CA LYS A 174 0.23 -7.84 -4.85
C LYS A 174 -0.57 -8.83 -5.68
N PHE A 175 -1.81 -9.07 -5.27
CA PHE A 175 -2.86 -9.70 -6.05
C PHE A 175 -3.84 -8.60 -6.48
N VAL A 176 -3.74 -8.15 -7.72
CA VAL A 176 -4.54 -7.05 -8.25
C VAL A 176 -5.73 -7.63 -9.01
N PHE A 177 -6.90 -7.53 -8.41
CA PHE A 177 -8.17 -7.92 -9.00
C PHE A 177 -8.69 -6.76 -9.86
N SER A 178 -8.24 -6.73 -11.12
CA SER A 178 -8.65 -5.74 -12.11
C SER A 178 -10.02 -6.07 -12.71
N SER A 179 -10.52 -5.20 -13.58
CA SER A 179 -11.78 -5.41 -14.30
C SER A 179 -11.68 -6.52 -15.35
N ALA A 180 -10.45 -6.86 -15.77
CA ALA A 180 -10.21 -7.79 -16.85
C ALA A 180 -9.60 -9.12 -16.40
N GLU A 181 -8.72 -9.06 -15.41
CA GLU A 181 -7.96 -10.20 -14.94
C GLU A 181 -7.38 -10.03 -13.52
N LEU A 182 -6.88 -11.15 -12.97
CA LEU A 182 -6.04 -11.16 -11.79
C LEU A 182 -4.58 -10.96 -12.21
N LEU A 183 -3.96 -9.87 -11.77
CA LEU A 183 -2.53 -9.63 -11.94
C LEU A 183 -1.79 -10.03 -10.65
N VAL A 184 -0.66 -10.72 -10.81
CA VAL A 184 0.24 -11.02 -9.70
C VAL A 184 1.51 -10.21 -9.89
N GLU A 185 1.74 -9.27 -8.98
CA GLU A 185 2.88 -8.37 -9.07
C GLU A 185 3.85 -8.63 -7.93
N CYS A 186 5.13 -8.57 -8.25
CA CYS A 186 6.21 -8.56 -7.30
C CYS A 186 7.04 -7.30 -7.51
N ARG A 187 7.52 -6.72 -6.42
CA ARG A 187 8.43 -5.58 -6.46
C ARG A 187 9.73 -5.86 -7.23
N ALA A 188 10.29 -7.06 -7.13
CA ALA A 188 11.59 -7.41 -7.69
C ALA A 188 11.53 -8.08 -9.07
N ALA A 189 10.35 -8.33 -9.64
CA ALA A 189 10.22 -9.06 -10.90
C ALA A 189 9.09 -8.53 -11.77
N PRO A 190 9.20 -8.70 -13.10
CA PRO A 190 8.16 -8.34 -14.06
C PRO A 190 6.83 -9.03 -13.72
N ARG A 191 5.74 -8.35 -14.08
CA ARG A 191 4.38 -8.75 -13.73
C ARG A 191 4.01 -10.08 -14.38
N TYR A 192 3.33 -10.92 -13.61
CA TYR A 192 2.71 -12.12 -14.14
C TYR A 192 1.22 -11.84 -14.36
N SER A 193 0.78 -11.99 -15.61
CA SER A 193 -0.60 -11.78 -16.04
C SER A 193 -1.17 -13.09 -16.58
N SER A 194 -2.44 -13.33 -16.29
CA SER A 194 -3.19 -14.48 -16.81
C SER A 194 -3.58 -14.30 -18.29
N ARG A 195 -3.59 -13.05 -18.80
CA ARG A 195 -3.93 -12.68 -20.17
C ARG A 195 -2.94 -11.65 -20.72
N ARG A 196 -2.06 -12.07 -21.65
CA ARG A 196 -0.90 -11.33 -22.21
C ARG A 196 -1.13 -9.91 -22.80
N SER A 197 -2.29 -9.27 -22.71
CA SER A 197 -2.66 -8.20 -23.65
C SER A 197 -3.36 -6.95 -23.10
N LEU A 198 -3.35 -6.67 -21.79
CA LEU A 198 -4.04 -5.48 -21.27
C LEU A 198 -3.12 -4.47 -20.58
N ARG A 199 -3.47 -3.19 -20.77
CA ARG A 199 -2.69 -2.06 -20.26
C ARG A 199 -2.61 -2.11 -18.72
N PRO A 200 -1.44 -1.83 -18.15
CA PRO A 200 -1.25 -1.72 -16.70
C PRO A 200 -2.14 -0.65 -16.09
N SER A 201 -2.59 -0.85 -14.84
CA SER A 201 -3.05 0.27 -14.01
C SER A 201 -1.95 1.33 -13.90
N LEU A 202 -2.32 2.61 -13.66
CA LEU A 202 -1.31 3.66 -13.44
C LEU A 202 -0.45 3.36 -12.21
N LEU A 203 -1.04 2.73 -11.19
CA LEU A 203 -0.31 2.22 -10.02
C LEU A 203 0.78 1.19 -10.39
N SER A 204 0.50 0.36 -11.39
CA SER A 204 1.34 -0.74 -11.89
C SER A 204 2.48 -0.30 -12.84
N TYR A 205 2.40 0.91 -13.42
CA TYR A 205 3.30 1.33 -14.50
C TYR A 205 4.75 1.62 -14.09
N SER A 206 5.07 1.84 -12.80
CA SER A 206 6.41 2.33 -12.39
C SER A 206 7.16 1.48 -11.35
N SER A 207 7.02 0.15 -11.37
CA SER A 207 7.44 -0.72 -10.26
C SER A 207 8.94 -0.97 -10.03
N TYR A 208 9.88 -0.55 -10.88
CA TYR A 208 11.21 -1.20 -10.87
C TYR A 208 12.44 -0.40 -10.47
N ASN A 209 12.36 0.88 -10.09
CA ASN A 209 13.53 1.58 -9.57
C ASN A 209 13.13 2.84 -8.78
N TRP A 210 13.72 3.02 -7.59
CA TRP A 210 13.35 4.04 -6.59
C TRP A 210 14.24 5.28 -6.64
N SER A 211 15.31 5.26 -7.44
CA SER A 211 16.29 6.33 -7.50
C SER A 211 16.15 7.18 -8.77
N GLY A 212 16.55 8.45 -8.65
CA GLY A 212 16.66 9.41 -9.75
C GLY A 212 15.60 10.52 -9.73
N ASN A 213 16.02 11.71 -10.15
CA ASN A 213 15.20 12.94 -10.15
C ASN A 213 13.88 12.78 -10.91
N ARG A 214 13.92 12.17 -12.10
CA ARG A 214 12.73 11.96 -12.92
C ARG A 214 11.69 11.11 -12.21
N ARG A 215 12.10 10.06 -11.48
CA ARG A 215 11.17 9.18 -10.77
C ARG A 215 10.58 9.81 -9.54
N TRP A 216 11.36 10.63 -8.82
CA TRP A 216 10.81 11.47 -7.75
C TRP A 216 9.72 12.38 -8.30
N MET A 217 9.99 13.09 -9.40
CA MET A 217 9.00 13.95 -10.05
C MET A 217 7.77 13.17 -10.49
N ASP A 218 7.95 11.99 -11.11
CA ASP A 218 6.84 11.13 -11.51
C ASP A 218 6.00 10.70 -10.30
N LEU A 219 6.62 10.31 -9.17
CA LEU A 219 5.93 9.95 -7.94
C LEU A 219 5.16 11.13 -7.34
N VAL A 220 5.78 12.31 -7.28
CA VAL A 220 5.14 13.54 -6.80
C VAL A 220 3.97 13.94 -7.69
N GLN A 221 4.13 13.90 -9.02
CA GLN A 221 3.08 14.22 -9.99
C GLN A 221 1.93 13.23 -9.92
N MET A 222 2.26 11.92 -9.89
CA MET A 222 1.28 10.87 -9.69
C MET A 222 0.51 11.12 -8.39
N TYR A 223 1.20 11.37 -7.29
CA TYR A 223 0.57 11.58 -5.99
C TYR A 223 -0.30 12.85 -5.96
N SER A 224 0.19 13.98 -6.47
CA SER A 224 -0.51 15.27 -6.46
C SER A 224 -1.76 15.30 -7.34
N SER A 225 -1.82 14.45 -8.37
CA SER A 225 -3.01 14.29 -9.22
C SER A 225 -4.17 13.50 -8.58
N ARG A 226 -3.96 12.91 -7.39
CA ARG A 226 -4.93 12.05 -6.73
C ARG A 226 -5.80 12.82 -5.73
N ALA A 227 -7.04 12.35 -5.58
CA ALA A 227 -7.98 12.86 -4.60
C ALA A 227 -7.56 12.46 -3.18
N LEU A 228 -7.65 13.43 -2.28
CA LEU A 228 -7.49 13.28 -0.84
C LEU A 228 -8.84 13.57 -0.18
N THR A 229 -9.24 12.71 0.76
CA THR A 229 -10.44 12.96 1.57
C THR A 229 -10.17 14.08 2.58
N ASP A 230 -8.95 14.12 3.13
CA ASP A 230 -8.46 15.18 4.01
C ASP A 230 -7.23 15.85 3.36
N PRO A 231 -7.25 17.16 3.08
CA PRO A 231 -6.09 17.89 2.56
C PRO A 231 -4.86 17.81 3.46
N GLU A 232 -5.02 17.70 4.78
CA GLU A 232 -3.92 17.63 5.74
C GLU A 232 -3.19 16.28 5.67
N ASP A 233 -3.85 15.23 5.18
CA ASP A 233 -3.24 13.90 4.97
C ASP A 233 -2.26 13.88 3.79
N ARG A 234 -2.15 14.97 3.03
CA ARG A 234 -1.28 15.03 1.85
C ARG A 234 0.17 14.71 2.19
N LEU A 235 0.67 15.17 3.34
CA LEU A 235 2.04 14.89 3.75
C LEU A 235 2.18 13.46 4.30
N ASN A 236 1.24 13.05 5.17
CA ASN A 236 1.24 11.73 5.80
C ASN A 236 1.27 10.59 4.78
N ALA A 237 0.45 10.67 3.73
CA ALA A 237 0.36 9.63 2.71
C ALA A 237 1.54 9.59 1.74
N PHE A 238 2.37 10.65 1.68
CA PHE A 238 3.60 10.64 0.90
C PHE A 238 4.85 10.35 1.74
N GLU A 239 4.78 10.56 3.05
CA GLU A 239 5.88 10.34 4.00
C GLU A 239 6.40 8.89 3.94
N GLY A 240 5.52 7.89 3.84
CA GLY A 240 5.96 6.50 3.71
C GLY A 240 6.73 6.22 2.41
N ILE A 241 6.34 6.86 1.30
CA ILE A 241 7.06 6.76 0.02
C ILE A 241 8.42 7.48 0.14
N ALA A 242 8.44 8.67 0.74
CA ALA A 242 9.66 9.44 0.95
C ALA A 242 10.66 8.69 1.82
N GLY A 243 10.23 8.13 2.95
CA GLY A 243 11.07 7.34 3.87
C GLY A 243 11.67 6.11 3.20
N GLU A 244 10.89 5.39 2.37
CA GLU A 244 11.42 4.24 1.61
C GLU A 244 12.48 4.68 0.58
N ILE A 245 12.32 5.86 -0.02
CA ILE A 245 13.32 6.46 -0.92
C ILE A 245 14.58 6.83 -0.14
N GLU A 246 14.45 7.42 1.05
CA GLU A 246 15.60 7.75 1.90
C GLU A 246 16.42 6.52 2.25
N ILE A 247 15.76 5.45 2.72
CA ILE A 247 16.40 4.18 3.09
C ILE A 247 17.16 3.58 1.91
N ARG A 248 16.56 3.59 0.71
CA ARG A 248 17.14 2.94 -0.48
C ARG A 248 18.20 3.78 -1.19
N SER A 249 17.99 5.09 -1.25
CA SER A 249 18.94 5.98 -1.91
C SER A 249 20.09 6.40 -1.00
N GLY A 250 19.95 6.20 0.31
CA GLY A 250 20.86 6.71 1.34
C GLY A 250 20.82 8.24 1.46
N LYS A 251 19.89 8.91 0.77
CA LYS A 251 19.81 10.36 0.64
C LYS A 251 18.54 10.87 1.29
N LYS A 252 18.66 11.88 2.16
CA LYS A 252 17.53 12.41 2.91
C LYS A 252 16.58 13.21 2.01
N VAL A 253 15.29 13.16 2.31
CA VAL A 253 14.24 14.00 1.78
C VAL A 253 13.90 15.02 2.86
N ARG A 254 14.17 16.30 2.59
CA ARG A 254 13.83 17.39 3.51
C ARG A 254 12.73 18.24 2.91
N TYR A 255 11.63 18.41 3.62
CA TYR A 255 10.50 19.25 3.20
C TYR A 255 9.99 18.93 1.78
N GLY A 256 9.97 17.64 1.41
CA GLY A 256 9.55 17.21 0.07
C GLY A 256 10.61 17.35 -1.03
N VAL A 257 11.87 17.66 -0.68
CA VAL A 257 13.00 17.75 -1.62
C VAL A 257 14.05 16.68 -1.31
N PRO A 258 14.33 15.73 -2.22
CA PRO A 258 15.38 14.74 -2.04
C PRO A 258 16.76 15.36 -2.24
N GLN A 259 17.74 14.94 -1.45
CA GLN A 259 19.14 15.38 -1.56
C GLN A 259 19.78 15.06 -2.93
N PHE A 260 19.33 14.03 -3.67
CA PHE A 260 19.80 13.79 -5.05
C PHE A 260 19.27 14.78 -6.08
N GLY A 261 18.25 15.57 -5.74
CA GLY A 261 17.72 16.65 -6.59
C GLY A 261 18.50 17.95 -6.47
N CYS A 262 19.20 18.13 -5.34
CA CYS A 262 20.03 19.31 -5.13
C CYS A 262 21.23 19.37 -6.08
N GLU A 263 21.64 18.24 -6.66
CA GLU A 263 22.68 18.19 -7.71
C GLU A 263 22.31 19.04 -8.94
N VAL A 264 21.01 19.23 -9.22
CA VAL A 264 20.55 20.10 -10.32
C VAL A 264 20.72 21.59 -9.99
N PHE A 265 20.67 21.94 -8.70
CA PHE A 265 20.94 23.30 -8.20
C PHE A 265 22.42 23.49 -7.83
N SER A 266 23.19 22.39 -7.78
CA SER A 266 24.60 22.38 -7.46
C SER A 266 25.37 22.39 -8.76
N TRP A 267 25.95 23.53 -9.06
CA TRP A 267 26.87 23.61 -10.15
C TRP A 267 28.21 22.96 -9.76
N PHE A 268 28.76 22.15 -10.64
CA PHE A 268 30.07 21.52 -10.46
C PHE A 268 30.92 21.77 -11.71
N THR A 269 32.24 21.80 -11.54
CA THR A 269 33.16 21.87 -12.66
C THR A 269 33.75 20.52 -12.96
N ALA A 270 33.83 20.17 -14.24
CA ALA A 270 34.55 18.98 -14.68
C ALA A 270 36.07 19.10 -14.48
N VAL A 271 36.58 20.33 -14.33
CA VAL A 271 37.99 20.67 -14.16
C VAL A 271 38.12 21.63 -12.97
N PRO A 272 39.14 21.54 -12.10
CA PRO A 272 39.34 22.50 -11.02
C PRO A 272 39.36 23.94 -11.56
N ALA A 273 38.45 24.79 -11.08
CA ALA A 273 38.33 26.18 -11.51
C ALA A 273 38.63 27.13 -10.34
N GLN A 274 39.39 28.19 -10.59
CA GLN A 274 39.65 29.25 -9.60
C GLN A 274 38.37 30.03 -9.30
N ALA A 275 38.09 30.36 -8.04
CA ALA A 275 36.97 31.23 -7.69
C ALA A 275 37.23 32.66 -8.17
N ARG A 276 36.35 33.21 -9.01
CA ARG A 276 36.48 34.59 -9.55
C ARG A 276 36.11 35.66 -8.53
N SER A 277 35.21 35.34 -7.60
CA SER A 277 34.84 36.22 -6.49
C SER A 277 34.46 35.40 -5.24
N ALA A 278 34.51 36.02 -4.06
CA ALA A 278 34.03 35.39 -2.83
C ALA A 278 32.49 35.18 -2.82
N ARG A 279 31.77 35.79 -3.79
CA ARG A 279 30.31 35.75 -3.88
C ARG A 279 29.80 34.62 -4.77
N ALA A 280 30.56 34.20 -5.79
CA ALA A 280 30.16 33.15 -6.73
C ALA A 280 31.36 32.51 -7.47
N PRO A 281 31.23 31.23 -7.90
CA PRO A 281 32.24 30.52 -8.70
C PRO A 281 32.55 31.20 -10.04
N SER A 282 33.70 30.89 -10.65
CA SER A 282 34.17 31.58 -11.88
C SER A 282 33.34 31.37 -13.15
N TRP A 283 32.48 30.36 -13.15
CA TRP A 283 31.69 29.95 -14.31
C TRP A 283 30.19 30.22 -14.13
N SER A 284 29.78 30.90 -13.06
CA SER A 284 28.40 31.39 -12.93
C SER A 284 28.19 32.65 -13.78
N TRP A 285 27.11 32.69 -14.56
CA TRP A 285 26.62 33.86 -15.31
C TRP A 285 26.23 35.01 -14.38
#